data_AF-A0A935JPW3-F1
#
_entry.id   AF-A0A935JPW3-F1
#
_cell.length_a   1.000
_cell.length_b   1.000
_cell.length_c   1.000
_cell.angle_alpha   90.00
_cell.angle_beta   90.00
_cell.angle_gamma   90.00
#
_symmetry.space_group_name_H-M   'P 1'
#
loop_
_entity.id
_entity.type
_entity.pdbx_description
1 polymer ?
#
loop_
_entity_poly.entity_id
_entity_poly.type
_entity_poly.pdbx_seq_one_letter_code
_entity_poly.pdbx_strand_id
1 'polypeptide(L)'
;MNCSDCKELIGALMDNELEQTQAAAVREHLAFCAECAVVCEDLTSILDACKTGSDEIVPPNSKALWLRINNMIESEVKPAPSLPEPPAPRSWGISILRFSAAVLVIAVISSTVTYFALRNYIQPPTDDFTSRSAATQTTFEKVLSKIGLVETPQQARERRLKEREAAIEYWNARVMTRRSQWDRVTREAFDRNLQVIEESVKDYTTILNQDPEDELSGEMLDAVMNDKMNLLRDFADL
;
A
#
# COMPACT_ATOMS: atom_id res chain seq x y z
N MET A 1 11.92 -36.87 7.88
CA MET A 1 12.66 -35.61 8.07
C MET A 1 13.66 -35.80 9.20
N ASN A 2 14.81 -35.16 9.10
CA ASN A 2 15.95 -35.26 10.01
C ASN A 2 15.87 -34.13 11.05
N CYS A 3 16.56 -34.27 12.17
CA CYS A 3 16.53 -33.25 13.23
C CYS A 3 17.15 -31.91 12.79
N SER A 4 18.14 -31.91 11.90
CA SER A 4 18.72 -30.69 11.31
C SER A 4 17.67 -29.90 10.55
N ASP A 5 16.99 -30.58 9.63
CA ASP A 5 16.01 -29.99 8.73
C ASP A 5 14.79 -29.51 9.53
N CYS A 6 14.41 -30.27 10.58
CA CYS A 6 13.37 -29.83 11.51
C CYS A 6 13.74 -28.50 12.17
N LYS A 7 14.93 -28.39 12.75
CA LYS A 7 15.38 -27.19 13.47
C LYS A 7 15.46 -25.95 12.58
N GLU A 8 15.85 -26.10 11.32
CA GLU A 8 15.85 -25.00 10.35
C GLU A 8 14.42 -24.54 10.01
N LEU A 9 13.46 -25.47 9.92
CA LEU A 9 12.09 -25.17 9.52
C LEU A 9 11.18 -24.77 10.70
N ILE A 10 11.56 -24.99 11.96
CA ILE A 10 10.73 -24.62 13.13
C ILE A 10 10.41 -23.13 13.15
N GLY A 11 11.37 -22.24 12.82
CA GLY A 11 11.12 -20.80 12.75
C GLY A 11 10.03 -20.46 11.73
N ALA A 12 10.21 -20.91 10.49
CA ALA A 12 9.24 -20.73 9.41
C ALA A 12 7.86 -21.38 9.73
N LEU A 13 7.83 -22.45 10.53
CA LEU A 13 6.58 -23.03 11.04
C LEU A 13 5.85 -22.07 11.99
N MET A 14 6.59 -21.42 12.89
CA MET A 14 6.02 -20.49 13.88
C MET A 14 5.49 -19.21 13.23
N ASP A 15 6.15 -18.77 12.15
CA ASP A 15 5.77 -17.59 11.37
C ASP A 15 4.66 -17.88 10.33
N ASN A 16 4.21 -19.14 10.21
CA ASN A 16 3.25 -19.63 9.20
C ASN A 16 3.70 -19.42 7.75
N GLU A 17 5.02 -19.46 7.49
CA GLU A 17 5.60 -19.29 6.15
C GLU A 17 5.78 -20.62 5.40
N LEU A 18 5.60 -21.75 6.09
CA LEU A 18 5.72 -23.08 5.49
C LEU A 18 4.51 -23.47 4.65
N GLU A 19 4.77 -24.15 3.52
CA GLU A 19 3.74 -24.85 2.76
C GLU A 19 3.08 -25.95 3.62
N GLN A 20 1.78 -26.19 3.40
CA GLN A 20 0.96 -27.14 4.17
C GLN A 20 1.60 -28.54 4.32
N THR A 21 2.27 -29.02 3.27
CA THR A 21 2.95 -30.32 3.21
C THR A 21 4.19 -30.38 4.11
N GLN A 22 5.02 -29.34 4.08
CA GLN A 22 6.21 -29.21 4.92
C GLN A 22 5.82 -28.99 6.37
N ALA A 23 4.81 -28.15 6.63
CA ALA A 23 4.30 -27.91 7.96
C ALA A 23 3.75 -29.20 8.61
N ALA A 24 3.10 -30.07 7.84
CA ALA A 24 2.66 -31.38 8.32
C ALA A 24 3.84 -32.30 8.69
N ALA A 25 4.88 -32.36 7.84
CA ALA A 25 6.07 -33.16 8.09
C ALA A 25 6.86 -32.69 9.34
N VAL A 26 6.93 -31.37 9.58
CA VAL A 26 7.53 -30.81 10.79
C VAL A 26 6.72 -31.16 12.03
N ARG A 27 5.39 -31.00 12.00
CA ARG A 27 4.51 -31.38 13.12
C ARG A 27 4.58 -32.87 13.44
N GLU A 28 4.64 -33.72 12.42
CA GLU A 28 4.84 -35.16 12.60
C GLU A 28 6.17 -35.44 13.28
N HIS A 29 7.27 -34.81 12.83
CA HIS A 29 8.58 -34.99 13.47
C HIS A 29 8.61 -34.53 14.92
N LEU A 30 7.99 -33.38 15.24
CA LEU A 30 7.88 -32.86 16.61
C LEU A 30 7.12 -33.81 17.54
N ALA A 31 6.14 -34.57 17.04
CA ALA A 31 5.41 -35.56 17.83
C ALA A 31 6.26 -36.76 18.25
N PHE A 32 7.32 -37.08 17.50
CA PHE A 32 8.17 -38.26 17.73
C PHE A 32 9.57 -37.92 18.25
N CYS A 33 10.04 -36.67 18.11
CA CYS A 33 11.38 -36.24 18.47
C CYS A 33 11.37 -35.28 19.65
N ALA A 34 11.66 -35.80 20.84
CA ALA A 34 11.70 -35.02 22.08
C ALA A 34 12.70 -33.84 22.03
N GLU A 35 13.85 -34.02 21.38
CA GLU A 35 14.84 -32.95 21.26
C GLU A 35 14.34 -31.76 20.44
N CYS A 36 13.61 -32.01 19.35
CA CYS A 36 13.04 -30.94 18.54
C CYS A 36 11.80 -30.33 19.21
N ALA A 37 11.05 -31.11 19.97
CA ALA A 37 9.93 -30.62 20.78
C ALA A 37 10.40 -29.59 21.82
N VAL A 38 11.48 -29.87 22.55
CA VAL A 38 12.06 -28.93 23.53
C VAL A 38 12.46 -27.61 22.87
N VAL A 39 13.13 -27.66 21.71
CA VAL A 39 13.49 -26.43 20.96
C VAL A 39 12.25 -25.63 20.56
N CYS A 40 11.19 -26.31 20.12
CA CYS A 40 9.93 -25.66 19.78
C CYS A 40 9.28 -25.00 21.02
N GLU A 41 9.27 -25.68 22.17
CA GLU A 41 8.73 -25.15 23.43
C GLU A 41 9.53 -23.92 23.90
N ASP A 42 10.86 -23.98 23.83
CA ASP A 42 11.74 -22.86 24.18
C ASP A 42 11.43 -21.63 23.32
N LEU A 43 11.32 -21.81 22.00
CA LEU A 43 10.97 -20.72 21.09
C LEU A 43 9.56 -20.16 21.38
N THR A 44 8.58 -21.03 21.65
CA THR A 44 7.23 -20.60 22.04
C THR A 44 7.26 -19.78 23.34
N SER A 45 8.07 -20.17 24.33
CA SER A 45 8.20 -19.45 25.60
C SER A 45 8.77 -18.04 25.42
N ILE A 46 9.72 -17.87 24.50
CA ILE A 46 10.29 -16.57 24.16
C ILE A 46 9.23 -15.67 23.51
N LEU A 47 8.46 -16.19 22.56
CA LEU A 47 7.37 -15.43 21.92
C LEU A 47 6.30 -15.00 22.93
N ASP A 48 5.96 -15.86 23.88
CA ASP A 48 4.95 -15.56 24.90
C ASP A 48 5.43 -14.46 25.88
N ALA A 49 6.72 -14.49 26.25
CA ALA A 49 7.35 -13.42 27.02
C ALA A 49 7.32 -12.08 26.28
N CYS A 50 7.60 -12.08 24.97
CA CYS A 50 7.52 -10.89 24.13
C CYS A 50 6.09 -10.34 24.01
N LYS A 51 5.08 -11.21 23.91
CA LYS A 51 3.66 -10.80 23.87
C LYS A 51 3.22 -10.11 25.16
N THR A 52 3.70 -10.60 26.30
CA THR A 52 3.32 -10.06 27.62
C THR A 52 4.01 -8.73 27.93
N GLY A 53 5.21 -8.49 27.37
CA GLY A 53 5.99 -7.27 27.58
C GLY A 53 5.73 -6.14 26.56
N SER A 54 4.96 -6.39 25.51
CA SER A 54 4.54 -5.32 24.60
C SER A 54 3.46 -4.50 25.29
N ASP A 55 3.73 -3.22 25.54
CA ASP A 55 2.67 -2.26 25.84
C ASP A 55 1.60 -2.40 24.75
N GLU A 56 0.37 -2.69 25.16
CA GLU A 56 -0.75 -2.88 24.25
C GLU A 56 -0.96 -1.58 23.48
N ILE A 57 -0.54 -1.56 22.22
CA ILE A 57 -0.76 -0.41 21.33
C ILE A 57 -2.26 -0.37 21.06
N VAL A 58 -3.00 0.37 21.89
CA VAL A 58 -4.43 0.58 21.68
C VAL A 58 -4.58 1.48 20.45
N PRO A 59 -5.12 0.98 19.32
CA PRO A 59 -5.32 1.82 18.16
C PRO A 59 -6.30 2.95 18.50
N PRO A 60 -6.10 4.17 17.97
CA PRO A 60 -7.03 5.25 18.18
C PRO A 60 -8.43 4.82 17.72
N ASN A 61 -9.41 4.98 18.62
CA ASN A 61 -10.81 4.59 18.39
C ASN A 61 -11.03 3.08 18.16
N SER A 62 -10.42 2.23 18.99
CA SER A 62 -10.60 0.77 19.00
C SER A 62 -12.07 0.31 18.97
N LYS A 63 -12.97 1.01 19.64
CA LYS A 63 -14.41 0.71 19.64
C LYS A 63 -15.06 0.90 18.27
N ALA A 64 -14.79 1.99 17.55
CA ALA A 64 -15.36 2.19 16.22
C ALA A 64 -14.77 1.24 15.19
N LEU A 65 -13.48 0.93 15.29
CA LEU A 65 -12.84 -0.08 14.45
C LEU A 65 -13.48 -1.45 14.68
N TRP A 66 -13.69 -1.85 15.93
CA TRP A 66 -14.35 -3.11 16.25
C TRP A 66 -15.78 -3.19 15.70
N LEU A 67 -16.57 -2.13 15.83
CA LEU A 67 -17.92 -2.05 15.25
C LEU A 67 -17.88 -2.21 13.72
N ARG A 68 -16.91 -1.58 13.05
CA ARG A 68 -16.75 -1.70 11.59
C ARG A 68 -16.35 -3.11 11.17
N ILE A 69 -15.41 -3.74 11.88
CA ILE A 69 -14.98 -5.12 11.62
C ILE A 69 -16.16 -6.07 11.83
N ASN A 70 -16.89 -5.92 12.93
CA ASN A 70 -18.05 -6.75 13.22
C ASN A 70 -19.14 -6.64 12.14
N ASN A 71 -19.46 -5.42 11.71
CA ASN A 71 -20.41 -5.20 10.62
C ASN A 71 -19.93 -5.80 9.29
N MET A 72 -18.63 -5.78 9.02
CA MET A 72 -18.05 -6.38 7.80
C MET A 72 -18.17 -7.90 7.83
N ILE A 73 -17.79 -8.54 8.94
CA ILE A 73 -17.92 -9.99 9.13
C ILE A 73 -19.38 -10.42 9.02
N GLU A 74 -20.30 -9.73 9.69
CA GLU A 74 -21.74 -10.03 9.60
C GLU A 74 -22.29 -9.86 8.18
N SER A 75 -21.75 -8.91 7.41
CA SER A 75 -22.14 -8.69 6.01
C SER A 75 -21.55 -9.72 5.03
N GLU A 76 -20.37 -10.28 5.34
CA GLU A 76 -19.75 -11.37 4.57
C GLU A 76 -20.41 -12.72 4.86
N VAL A 77 -20.92 -12.92 6.08
CA VAL A 77 -21.78 -14.06 6.46
C VAL A 77 -23.21 -13.84 5.93
N LYS A 78 -23.34 -13.37 4.69
CA LYS A 78 -24.62 -13.34 4.00
C LYS A 78 -25.06 -14.78 3.73
N PRO A 79 -26.25 -15.22 4.17
CA PRO A 79 -26.77 -16.53 3.79
C PRO A 79 -26.82 -16.60 2.26
N ALA A 80 -26.45 -17.77 1.72
CA ALA A 80 -26.46 -18.05 0.29
C ALA A 80 -27.71 -17.45 -0.36
N PRO A 81 -27.59 -16.71 -1.46
CA PRO A 81 -28.76 -16.12 -2.10
C PRO A 81 -29.73 -17.25 -2.45
N SER A 82 -30.90 -17.26 -1.84
CA SER A 82 -32.04 -18.02 -2.34
C SER A 82 -32.22 -17.62 -3.80
N LEU A 83 -32.09 -18.59 -4.70
CA LEU A 83 -32.29 -18.43 -6.14
C LEU A 83 -33.52 -17.54 -6.40
N PRO A 84 -33.35 -16.36 -7.01
CA PRO A 84 -34.48 -15.56 -7.45
C PRO A 84 -35.18 -16.32 -8.59
N GLU A 85 -36.47 -16.56 -8.42
CA GLU A 85 -37.38 -17.02 -9.45
C GLU A 85 -37.26 -16.10 -10.69
N PRO A 86 -37.10 -16.63 -11.92
CA PRO A 86 -36.80 -15.80 -13.07
C PRO A 86 -37.99 -14.88 -13.41
N PRO A 87 -37.82 -13.55 -13.50
CA PRO A 87 -38.87 -12.67 -13.98
C PRO A 87 -39.11 -12.87 -15.48
N ALA A 88 -40.39 -12.94 -15.86
CA ALA A 88 -40.83 -13.11 -17.25
C ALA A 88 -40.25 -12.02 -18.17
N PRO A 89 -39.82 -12.37 -19.41
CA PRO A 89 -39.19 -11.43 -20.32
C PRO A 89 -40.21 -10.44 -20.86
N ARG A 90 -40.10 -9.18 -20.44
CA ARG A 90 -40.80 -8.04 -21.04
C ARG A 90 -39.94 -7.52 -22.19
N SER A 91 -40.32 -7.86 -23.41
CA SER A 91 -39.60 -7.51 -24.64
C SER A 91 -39.60 -6.00 -24.88
N TRP A 92 -38.43 -5.38 -24.68
CA TRP A 92 -38.13 -4.03 -25.13
C TRP A 92 -37.47 -4.12 -26.51
N GLY A 93 -38.26 -3.83 -27.55
CA GLY A 93 -37.75 -3.73 -28.91
C GLY A 93 -36.90 -2.47 -29.05
N ILE A 94 -35.57 -2.64 -29.13
CA ILE A 94 -34.65 -1.56 -29.47
C ILE A 94 -33.99 -1.90 -30.80
N SER A 95 -34.16 -0.98 -31.75
CA SER A 95 -33.72 -1.06 -33.13
C SER A 95 -32.19 -1.13 -33.24
N ILE A 96 -31.66 -2.29 -33.63
CA ILE A 96 -30.21 -2.61 -33.71
C ILE A 96 -29.58 -2.09 -35.02
N LEU A 97 -30.31 -1.32 -35.83
CA LEU A 97 -29.88 -0.95 -37.18
C LEU A 97 -29.11 0.39 -37.27
N ARG A 98 -28.29 0.74 -36.26
CA ARG A 98 -27.47 1.97 -36.26
C ARG A 98 -26.02 1.83 -35.76
N PHE A 99 -25.46 0.63 -35.67
CA PHE A 99 -24.06 0.40 -35.22
C PHE A 99 -23.12 -0.23 -36.27
N SER A 100 -23.29 0.04 -37.58
CA SER A 100 -22.41 -0.54 -38.60
C SER A 100 -21.16 0.29 -38.95
N ALA A 101 -21.04 1.55 -38.49
CA ALA A 101 -19.91 2.41 -38.83
C ALA A 101 -18.69 2.29 -37.87
N ALA A 102 -18.92 1.98 -36.59
CA ALA A 102 -17.85 1.94 -35.58
C ALA A 102 -16.94 0.70 -35.70
N VAL A 103 -17.48 -0.43 -36.19
CA VAL A 103 -16.73 -1.70 -36.27
C VAL A 103 -15.63 -1.64 -37.32
N LEU A 104 -15.84 -0.93 -38.44
CA LEU A 104 -14.83 -0.81 -39.49
C LEU A 104 -13.62 0.02 -39.04
N VAL A 105 -13.81 1.05 -38.22
CA VAL A 105 -12.71 1.88 -37.71
C VAL A 105 -11.84 1.09 -36.73
N ILE A 106 -12.46 0.32 -35.83
CA ILE A 106 -11.73 -0.53 -34.87
C ILE A 106 -10.95 -1.63 -35.59
N ALA A 107 -11.50 -2.21 -36.67
CA ALA A 107 -10.80 -3.21 -37.48
C ALA A 107 -9.55 -2.62 -38.19
N VAL A 108 -9.61 -1.39 -38.69
CA VAL A 108 -8.45 -0.74 -39.33
C VAL A 108 -7.35 -0.43 -38.30
N ILE A 109 -7.72 0.07 -37.11
CA ILE A 109 -6.76 0.40 -36.05
C ILE A 109 -6.07 -0.85 -35.49
N SER A 110 -6.83 -1.92 -35.25
CA SER A 110 -6.24 -3.18 -34.74
C SER A 110 -5.29 -3.83 -35.75
N SER A 111 -5.61 -3.73 -37.04
CA SER A 111 -4.77 -4.28 -38.12
C SER A 111 -3.46 -3.49 -38.30
N THR A 112 -3.49 -2.16 -38.18
CA THR A 112 -2.27 -1.34 -38.25
C THR A 112 -1.36 -1.55 -37.04
N VAL A 113 -1.90 -1.64 -35.83
CA VAL A 113 -1.11 -1.94 -34.62
C VAL A 113 -0.42 -3.31 -34.74
N THR A 114 -1.14 -4.33 -35.22
CA THR A 114 -0.59 -5.68 -35.40
C THR A 114 0.53 -5.70 -36.44
N TYR A 115 0.35 -4.98 -37.56
CA TYR A 115 1.38 -4.85 -38.60
C TYR A 115 2.66 -4.17 -38.08
N PHE A 116 2.53 -3.09 -37.30
CA PHE A 116 3.68 -2.41 -36.71
C PHE A 116 4.38 -3.23 -35.62
N ALA A 117 3.63 -3.98 -34.80
CA ALA A 117 4.20 -4.85 -33.77
C ALA A 117 5.01 -6.00 -34.39
N LEU A 118 4.53 -6.63 -35.45
CA LEU A 118 5.25 -7.70 -36.14
C LEU A 118 6.53 -7.17 -36.82
N ARG A 119 6.46 -5.99 -37.43
CA ARG A 119 7.62 -5.39 -38.11
C ARG A 119 8.72 -4.99 -37.13
N ASN A 120 8.37 -4.60 -35.91
CA ASN A 120 9.33 -4.22 -34.88
C ASN A 120 9.95 -5.43 -34.14
N TYR A 121 9.29 -6.58 -34.16
CA TYR A 121 9.75 -7.80 -33.47
C TYR A 121 10.78 -8.62 -34.28
N ILE A 122 10.91 -8.38 -35.59
CA ILE A 122 11.78 -9.17 -36.48
C ILE A 122 13.22 -8.59 -36.56
N GLN A 123 13.53 -7.51 -35.84
CA GLN A 123 14.93 -7.12 -35.62
C GLN A 123 15.43 -7.75 -34.31
N PRO A 124 16.43 -8.67 -34.34
CA PRO A 124 17.01 -9.18 -33.12
C PRO A 124 17.99 -8.14 -32.54
N PRO A 125 17.86 -7.71 -31.27
CA PRO A 125 18.94 -7.05 -30.57
C PRO A 125 19.79 -8.11 -29.88
N THR A 126 21.06 -8.18 -30.29
CA THR A 126 22.14 -8.73 -29.45
C THR A 126 22.47 -7.72 -28.36
N ASP A 127 22.67 -8.25 -27.15
CA ASP A 127 23.37 -7.66 -26.00
C ASP A 127 22.69 -6.49 -25.25
N ASP A 128 22.02 -6.83 -24.13
CA ASP A 128 22.51 -6.58 -22.76
C ASP A 128 21.36 -6.71 -21.75
N PHE A 129 21.45 -7.72 -20.88
CA PHE A 129 20.37 -8.13 -19.97
C PHE A 129 20.35 -7.34 -18.64
N THR A 130 21.27 -6.40 -18.42
CA THR A 130 21.39 -5.65 -17.14
C THR A 130 20.68 -4.30 -17.13
N SER A 131 20.10 -3.84 -18.24
CA SER A 131 19.45 -2.52 -18.32
C SER A 131 17.92 -2.54 -18.14
N ARG A 132 17.33 -3.67 -17.75
CA ARG A 132 15.87 -3.88 -17.81
C ARG A 132 15.08 -3.69 -16.51
N SER A 133 15.69 -3.15 -15.46
CA SER A 133 14.97 -2.73 -14.23
C SER A 133 14.98 -1.23 -13.95
N ALA A 134 15.47 -0.40 -14.88
CA ALA A 134 15.30 1.04 -14.82
C ALA A 134 14.59 1.52 -16.10
N ALA A 135 13.35 1.99 -15.95
CA ALA A 135 12.64 2.86 -16.90
C ALA A 135 12.50 2.38 -18.35
N THR A 136 11.49 1.55 -18.63
CA THR A 136 10.78 1.66 -19.91
C THR A 136 9.86 2.88 -19.89
N GLN A 137 10.44 4.09 -19.86
CA GLN A 137 9.76 5.25 -20.43
C GLN A 137 9.73 5.00 -21.93
N THR A 138 8.58 4.61 -22.44
CA THR A 138 8.41 4.50 -23.88
C THR A 138 8.66 5.88 -24.49
N THR A 139 9.34 5.97 -25.63
CA THR A 139 9.54 7.25 -26.35
C THR A 139 8.21 7.96 -26.63
N PHE A 140 7.11 7.21 -26.60
CA PHE A 140 5.74 7.68 -26.65
C PHE A 140 5.33 8.52 -25.41
N GLU A 141 5.70 8.12 -24.19
CA GLU A 141 5.44 8.92 -22.97
C GLU A 141 6.21 10.23 -22.94
N LYS A 142 7.48 10.25 -23.40
CA LYS A 142 8.26 11.49 -23.52
C LYS A 142 7.67 12.48 -24.54
N VAL A 143 7.04 11.96 -25.60
CA VAL A 143 6.38 12.79 -26.61
C VAL A 143 5.03 13.29 -26.09
N LEU A 144 4.25 12.45 -25.40
CA LEU A 144 2.97 12.82 -24.80
C LEU A 144 3.10 13.83 -23.65
N SER A 145 4.14 13.71 -22.81
CA SER A 145 4.43 14.68 -21.75
C SER A 145 4.81 16.05 -22.32
N LYS A 146 5.57 16.07 -23.43
CA LYS A 146 5.93 17.31 -24.14
C LYS A 146 4.74 17.99 -24.82
N ILE A 147 3.67 17.24 -25.10
CA ILE A 147 2.41 17.73 -25.70
C ILE A 147 1.38 18.07 -24.60
N GLY A 148 1.69 17.86 -23.32
CA GLY A 148 0.80 18.18 -22.20
C GLY A 148 -0.40 17.26 -22.05
N LEU A 149 -0.35 16.05 -22.64
CA LEU A 149 -1.43 15.05 -22.58
C LEU A 149 -1.25 14.02 -21.45
N VAL A 150 -0.10 14.04 -20.76
CA VAL A 150 0.21 13.19 -19.61
C VAL A 150 0.86 14.06 -18.54
N GLU A 151 0.34 13.99 -17.31
CA GLU A 151 0.94 14.63 -16.13
C GLU A 151 2.37 14.13 -15.97
N THR A 152 3.34 15.04 -15.86
CA THR A 152 4.70 14.63 -15.55
C THR A 152 4.74 14.01 -14.14
N PRO A 153 5.66 13.07 -13.84
CA PRO A 153 5.82 12.53 -12.49
C PRO A 153 6.06 13.63 -11.44
N GLN A 154 6.67 14.75 -11.85
CA GLN A 154 6.83 15.95 -11.02
C GLN A 154 5.50 16.65 -10.75
N GLN A 155 4.66 16.88 -11.77
CA GLN A 155 3.32 17.48 -11.58
C GLN A 155 2.43 16.61 -10.68
N ALA A 156 2.47 15.29 -10.84
CA ALA A 156 1.74 14.37 -9.97
C ALA A 156 2.22 14.46 -8.51
N ARG A 157 3.52 14.65 -8.28
CA ARG A 157 4.11 14.85 -6.93
C ARG A 157 3.68 16.20 -6.34
N GLU A 158 3.77 17.28 -7.11
CA GLU A 158 3.31 18.60 -6.68
C GLU A 158 1.82 18.62 -6.32
N ARG A 159 0.99 17.92 -7.09
CA ARG A 159 -0.44 17.79 -6.79
C ARG A 159 -0.66 17.09 -5.45
N ARG A 160 0.03 15.97 -5.21
CA ARG A 160 -0.04 15.24 -3.92
C ARG A 160 0.43 16.10 -2.75
N LEU A 161 1.49 16.88 -2.93
CA LEU A 161 1.97 17.83 -1.92
C LEU A 161 0.92 18.89 -1.60
N LYS A 162 0.32 19.53 -2.62
CA LYS A 162 -0.74 20.53 -2.43
C LYS A 162 -1.98 19.98 -1.74
N GLU A 163 -2.41 18.77 -2.12
CA GLU A 163 -3.55 18.10 -1.48
C GLU A 163 -3.29 17.87 0.02
N ARG A 164 -2.06 17.48 0.39
CA ARG A 164 -1.65 17.29 1.79
C ARG A 164 -1.50 18.61 2.55
N GLU A 165 -0.98 19.65 1.92
CA GLU A 165 -0.86 20.99 2.52
C GLU A 165 -2.22 21.52 3.00
N ALA A 166 -3.27 21.37 2.20
CA ALA A 166 -4.62 21.80 2.58
C ALA A 166 -5.14 21.07 3.84
N ALA A 167 -4.85 19.77 3.96
CA ALA A 167 -5.21 19.01 5.15
C ALA A 167 -4.40 19.44 6.38
N ILE A 168 -3.10 19.71 6.21
CA ILE A 168 -2.22 20.22 7.28
C ILE A 168 -2.72 21.59 7.77
N GLU A 169 -3.08 22.50 6.87
CA GLU A 169 -3.64 23.81 7.22
C GLU A 169 -4.94 23.68 8.02
N TYR A 170 -5.84 22.79 7.60
CA TYR A 170 -7.09 22.51 8.31
C TYR A 170 -6.83 22.09 9.76
N TRP A 171 -5.94 21.11 9.98
CA TRP A 171 -5.64 20.62 11.33
C TRP A 171 -4.90 21.66 12.16
N ASN A 172 -3.99 22.41 11.55
CA ASN A 172 -3.26 23.49 12.22
C ASN A 172 -4.22 24.57 12.75
N ALA A 173 -5.17 25.03 11.94
CA ALA A 173 -6.19 25.99 12.38
C ALA A 173 -7.01 25.48 13.60
N ARG A 174 -7.33 24.18 13.60
CA ARG A 174 -8.06 23.53 14.69
C ARG A 174 -7.22 23.44 15.98
N VAL A 175 -5.96 23.04 15.85
CA VAL A 175 -4.98 23.06 16.95
C VAL A 175 -4.88 24.46 17.55
N MET A 176 -4.69 25.49 16.71
CA MET A 176 -4.51 26.87 17.18
C MET A 176 -5.74 27.40 17.96
N THR A 177 -6.94 26.97 17.58
CA THR A 177 -8.18 27.32 18.30
C THR A 177 -8.17 26.76 19.72
N ARG A 178 -7.72 25.51 19.89
CA ARG A 178 -7.69 24.80 21.18
C ARG A 178 -6.45 25.08 22.01
N ARG A 179 -5.38 25.55 21.38
CA ARG A 179 -4.08 25.85 22.01
C ARG A 179 -4.18 26.77 23.24
N SER A 180 -5.20 27.63 23.29
CA SER A 180 -5.47 28.50 24.45
C SER A 180 -5.91 27.74 25.70
N GLN A 181 -6.47 26.54 25.55
CA GLN A 181 -6.99 25.69 26.63
C GLN A 181 -5.91 24.77 27.20
N TRP A 182 -4.79 24.61 26.51
CA TRP A 182 -3.70 23.74 26.93
C TRP A 182 -2.86 24.36 28.05
N ASP A 183 -2.43 23.50 28.96
CA ASP A 183 -1.45 23.86 29.97
C ASP A 183 -0.07 24.15 29.33
N ARG A 184 0.86 24.66 30.14
CA ARG A 184 2.17 25.08 29.64
C ARG A 184 2.98 23.88 29.14
N VAL A 185 2.90 22.74 29.82
CA VAL A 185 3.68 21.54 29.47
C VAL A 185 3.24 20.98 28.12
N THR A 186 1.93 20.88 27.87
CA THR A 186 1.38 20.40 26.58
C THR A 186 1.76 21.33 25.42
N ARG A 187 1.69 22.65 25.63
CA ARG A 187 2.13 23.64 24.62
C ARG A 187 3.61 23.50 24.28
N GLU A 188 4.47 23.42 25.30
CA GLU A 188 5.92 23.28 25.07
C GLU A 188 6.27 21.93 24.42
N ALA A 189 5.55 20.85 24.74
CA ALA A 189 5.73 19.56 24.09
C ALA A 189 5.32 19.59 22.61
N PHE A 190 4.17 20.20 22.30
CA PHE A 190 3.71 20.40 20.92
C PHE A 190 4.73 21.20 20.11
N ASP A 191 5.19 22.34 20.64
CA ASP A 191 6.10 23.25 19.93
C ASP A 191 7.44 22.59 19.62
N ARG A 192 8.01 21.83 20.56
CA ARG A 192 9.26 21.08 20.32
C ARG A 192 9.09 20.02 19.23
N ASN A 193 8.00 19.24 19.30
CA ASN A 193 7.76 18.18 18.31
C ASN A 193 7.51 18.77 16.92
N LEU A 194 6.71 19.84 16.84
CA LEU A 194 6.43 20.50 15.58
C LEU A 194 7.70 21.10 14.97
N GLN A 195 8.58 21.69 15.80
CA GLN A 195 9.84 22.26 15.33
C GLN A 195 10.76 21.20 14.69
N VAL A 196 10.92 20.03 15.32
CA VAL A 196 11.76 18.94 14.78
C VAL A 196 11.22 18.45 13.43
N ILE A 197 9.89 18.30 13.32
CA ILE A 197 9.23 17.89 12.09
C ILE A 197 9.42 18.96 11.00
N GLU A 198 9.25 20.24 11.33
CA GLU A 198 9.41 21.33 10.37
C GLU A 198 10.85 21.47 9.85
N GLU A 199 11.84 21.25 10.71
CA GLU A 199 13.25 21.19 10.31
C GLU A 199 13.49 20.04 9.32
N SER A 200 12.98 18.84 9.64
CA SER A 200 13.10 17.66 8.76
C SER A 200 12.42 17.88 7.40
N VAL A 201 11.21 18.47 7.36
CA VAL A 201 10.52 18.81 6.11
C VAL A 201 11.38 19.75 5.27
N LYS A 202 11.96 20.78 5.89
CA LYS A 202 12.80 21.76 5.21
C LYS A 202 14.05 21.10 4.62
N ASP A 203 14.69 20.21 5.36
CA ASP A 203 15.91 19.52 4.91
C ASP A 203 15.64 18.64 3.69
N TYR A 204 14.62 17.77 3.74
CA TYR A 204 14.27 16.92 2.60
C TYR A 204 13.77 17.71 1.39
N THR A 205 13.03 18.81 1.62
CA THR A 205 12.62 19.71 0.54
C THR A 205 13.84 20.37 -0.12
N THR A 206 14.85 20.75 0.67
CA THR A 206 16.09 21.34 0.14
C THR A 206 16.87 20.33 -0.69
N ILE A 207 16.97 19.08 -0.23
CA ILE A 207 17.62 18.00 -0.98
C ILE A 207 16.89 17.76 -2.30
N LEU A 208 15.56 17.63 -2.28
CA LEU A 208 14.75 17.39 -3.48
C LEU A 208 14.76 18.56 -4.47
N ASN A 209 14.99 19.78 -4.01
CA ASN A 209 15.18 20.94 -4.90
C ASN A 209 16.53 20.88 -5.63
N GLN A 210 17.54 20.24 -5.03
CA GLN A 210 18.87 20.06 -5.63
C GLN A 210 18.93 18.80 -6.50
N ASP A 211 18.32 17.71 -6.04
CA ASP A 211 18.21 16.43 -6.73
C ASP A 211 16.75 15.94 -6.76
N PRO A 212 15.99 16.28 -7.81
CA PRO A 212 14.59 15.89 -7.93
C PRO A 212 14.36 14.38 -8.13
N GLU A 213 15.40 13.62 -8.50
CA GLU A 213 15.30 12.18 -8.74
C GLU A 213 15.72 11.34 -7.51
N ASP A 214 16.07 11.99 -6.39
CA ASP A 214 16.32 11.30 -5.13
C ASP A 214 15.03 10.68 -4.56
N GLU A 215 14.90 9.37 -4.76
CA GLU A 215 13.77 8.57 -4.31
C GLU A 215 13.70 8.50 -2.78
N LEU A 216 14.84 8.33 -2.10
CA LEU A 216 14.91 8.21 -0.65
C LEU A 216 14.43 9.50 0.03
N SER A 217 14.94 10.66 -0.40
CA SER A 217 14.49 11.95 0.16
C SER A 217 13.01 12.20 -0.13
N GLY A 218 12.49 11.68 -1.25
CA GLY A 218 11.06 11.68 -1.57
C GLY A 218 10.22 10.91 -0.56
N GLU A 219 10.63 9.67 -0.25
CA GLU A 219 9.95 8.82 0.73
C GLU A 219 10.05 9.39 2.15
N MET A 220 11.22 9.91 2.53
CA MET A 220 11.44 10.51 3.85
C MET A 220 10.61 11.79 4.03
N LEU A 221 10.50 12.64 3.01
CA LEU A 221 9.61 13.80 3.04
C LEU A 221 8.14 13.36 3.22
N ASP A 222 7.72 12.31 2.52
CA ASP A 222 6.37 11.75 2.63
C ASP A 222 6.09 11.23 4.05
N ALA A 223 7.04 10.52 4.65
CA ALA A 223 6.95 10.02 6.03
C ALA A 223 6.83 11.16 7.05
N VAL A 224 7.71 12.15 6.98
CA VAL A 224 7.70 13.31 7.91
C VAL A 224 6.42 14.14 7.75
N MET A 225 5.90 14.27 6.54
CA MET A 225 4.63 14.97 6.31
C MET A 225 3.43 14.23 6.91
N ASN A 226 3.45 12.89 6.90
CA ASN A 226 2.46 12.09 7.62
C ASN A 226 2.59 12.26 9.14
N ASP A 227 3.81 12.29 9.67
CA ASP A 227 4.05 12.55 11.09
C ASP A 227 3.53 13.94 11.51
N LYS A 228 3.76 14.96 10.68
CA LYS A 228 3.18 16.31 10.88
C LYS A 228 1.66 16.25 10.98
N MET A 229 1.01 15.53 10.06
CA MET A 229 -0.43 15.40 10.05
C MET A 229 -0.96 14.65 11.27
N ASN A 230 -0.29 13.58 11.69
CA ASN A 230 -0.65 12.81 12.88
C ASN A 230 -0.51 13.65 14.15
N LEU A 231 0.61 14.36 14.32
CA LEU A 231 0.83 15.27 15.45
C LEU A 231 -0.28 16.33 15.52
N LEU A 232 -0.61 16.96 14.40
CA LEU A 232 -1.67 17.97 14.36
C LEU A 232 -3.04 17.38 14.70
N ARG A 233 -3.35 16.17 14.23
CA ARG A 233 -4.62 15.49 14.54
C ARG A 233 -4.72 15.14 16.01
N ASP A 234 -3.69 14.53 16.58
CA ASP A 234 -3.68 14.07 17.97
C ASP A 234 -3.87 15.24 18.93
N PHE A 235 -3.19 16.36 18.68
CA PHE A 235 -3.36 17.56 19.47
C PHE A 235 -4.68 18.31 19.17
N ALA A 236 -5.22 18.21 17.95
CA ALA A 236 -6.53 18.79 17.63
C ALA A 236 -7.69 18.09 18.35
N ASP A 237 -7.49 16.86 18.86
CA ASP A 237 -8.49 16.07 19.56
C ASP A 237 -8.40 16.20 21.10
N LEU A 238 -7.26 16.67 21.64
CA LEU A 238 -7.11 17.11 23.05
C LEU A 238 -8.00 18.33 23.37
#